data_AF-A0A7L1NBH0-F1
#
_entry.id   AF-A0A7L1NBH0-F1
#
_cell.length_a   1.000
_cell.length_b   1.000
_cell.length_c   1.000
_cell.angle_alpha   90.00
_cell.angle_beta   90.00
_cell.angle_gamma   90.00
#
_symmetry.space_group_name_H-M   'P 1'
#
loop_
_entity.id
_entity.type
_entity.pdbx_description
1 polymer ?
#
loop_
_entity_poly.entity_id
_entity_poly.type
_entity_poly.pdbx_seq_one_letter_code
_entity_poly.pdbx_strand_id
1 'polypeptide(L)'
;RLSCVRNNVWLACCGVVSAGLAVLSSFGLMLFCGVPFVVTVANAPFLILGVGVDDMFIMIASWEQSSRKKKKSDVRALLAETYSEAALSVTITTLTDVLAFFIGTWTAFPSVRSFCLYTGTAFVFCYLYTLTFFGAVIVLNHKREQGNRHWLTCMPVGVDEADKSCLYNACCVGSCSRQSSQLEELDSEHPMSRFFKKYYGPFFTNTWIKALVVLLYAAYLGGSIYGCTQVREGIDLRNLASDDSYVIPYYDDNEKYFSEYGPRVMVVITESVEYWNETVRLGIEKCMQNLE
;
A
#
# COMPACT_ATOMS: atom_id res chain seq x y z
N ARG A 1 -12.30 -26.69 -8.00
CA ARG A 1 -11.05 -25.92 -7.76
C ARG A 1 -10.83 -25.57 -6.28
N LEU A 2 -11.82 -25.69 -5.39
CA LEU A 2 -11.60 -25.75 -3.94
C LEU A 2 -11.15 -27.17 -3.55
N SER A 3 -9.87 -27.47 -3.70
CA SER A 3 -9.32 -28.69 -3.10
C SER A 3 -9.09 -28.40 -1.62
N CYS A 4 -9.66 -29.20 -0.72
CA CYS A 4 -9.58 -28.96 0.73
C CYS A 4 -8.17 -29.01 1.32
N VAL A 5 -7.21 -29.52 0.55
CA VAL A 5 -5.79 -29.53 0.93
C VAL A 5 -5.06 -28.26 0.45
N ARG A 6 -5.43 -27.70 -0.71
CA ARG A 6 -4.71 -26.61 -1.40
C ARG A 6 -5.32 -25.22 -1.17
N ASN A 7 -6.17 -25.08 -0.15
CA ASN A 7 -6.76 -23.78 0.16
C ASN A 7 -5.79 -22.94 1.02
N ASN A 8 -5.42 -21.76 0.51
CA ASN A 8 -4.41 -20.87 1.10
C ASN A 8 -4.99 -19.78 2.01
N VAL A 9 -6.22 -19.96 2.52
CA VAL A 9 -6.87 -18.96 3.40
C VAL A 9 -6.03 -18.65 4.64
N TRP A 10 -5.46 -19.66 5.29
CA TRP A 10 -4.57 -19.45 6.44
C TRP A 10 -3.32 -18.65 6.08
N LEU A 11 -2.76 -18.89 4.89
CA LEU A 11 -1.59 -18.16 4.41
C LEU A 11 -1.92 -16.67 4.23
N ALA A 12 -3.07 -16.37 3.62
CA ALA A 12 -3.55 -15.01 3.43
C ALA A 12 -3.87 -14.30 4.77
N CYS A 13 -4.57 -14.98 5.69
CA CYS A 13 -4.86 -14.44 7.01
C CYS A 13 -3.57 -14.13 7.79
N CYS A 14 -2.60 -15.04 7.79
CA CYS A 14 -1.31 -14.83 8.46
C CYS A 14 -0.51 -13.67 7.82
N GLY A 15 -0.59 -13.48 6.51
CA GLY A 15 0.04 -12.33 5.86
C GLY A 15 -0.58 -11.00 6.25
N VAL A 16 -1.91 -10.90 6.33
CA VAL A 16 -2.58 -9.68 6.82
C VAL A 16 -2.25 -9.42 8.29
N VAL A 17 -2.21 -10.46 9.12
CA VAL A 17 -1.80 -10.34 10.53
C VAL A 17 -0.34 -9.86 10.63
N SER A 18 0.56 -10.36 9.78
CA SER A 18 1.95 -9.91 9.69
C SER A 18 2.06 -8.41 9.42
N ALA A 19 1.31 -7.91 8.43
CA ALA A 19 1.28 -6.48 8.11
C ALA A 19 0.66 -5.65 9.25
N GLY A 20 -0.39 -6.15 9.92
CA GLY A 20 -0.95 -5.51 11.11
C GLY A 20 0.03 -5.43 12.28
N LEU A 21 0.82 -6.49 12.52
CA LEU A 21 1.88 -6.49 13.53
C LEU A 21 3.00 -5.50 13.18
N ALA A 22 3.32 -5.32 11.89
CA ALA A 22 4.28 -4.31 11.44
C ALA A 22 3.82 -2.89 11.81
N VAL A 23 2.54 -2.58 11.55
CA VAL A 23 1.91 -1.30 11.92
C VAL A 23 1.95 -1.10 13.44
N LEU A 24 1.54 -2.10 14.23
CA LEU A 24 1.56 -1.98 15.69
C LEU A 24 2.97 -1.74 16.23
N SER A 25 3.96 -2.44 15.67
CA SER A 25 5.35 -2.34 16.12
C SER A 25 5.98 -0.99 15.77
N SER A 26 5.74 -0.49 14.55
CA SER A 26 6.28 0.80 14.13
C SER A 26 5.62 1.98 14.84
N PHE A 27 4.29 1.95 14.98
CA PHE A 27 3.56 3.00 15.69
C PHE A 27 3.93 3.00 17.18
N GLY A 28 4.05 1.81 17.78
CA GLY A 28 4.52 1.66 19.16
C GLY A 28 5.92 2.24 19.35
N LEU A 29 6.86 1.97 18.43
CA LEU A 29 8.22 2.51 18.48
C LEU A 29 8.24 4.03 18.32
N MET A 30 7.50 4.59 17.35
CA MET A 30 7.47 6.03 17.10
C MET A 30 6.81 6.80 18.26
N LEU A 31 5.75 6.24 18.86
CA LEU A 31 5.13 6.80 20.06
C LEU A 31 6.08 6.74 21.26
N PHE A 32 6.85 5.66 21.40
CA PHE A 32 7.88 5.54 22.44
C PHE A 32 9.00 6.56 22.26
N CYS A 33 9.39 6.86 21.02
CA CYS A 33 10.34 7.93 20.69
C CYS A 33 9.77 9.35 20.84
N GLY A 34 8.51 9.51 21.22
CA GLY A 34 7.87 10.81 21.46
C GLY A 34 7.46 11.57 20.20
N VAL A 35 7.30 10.90 19.05
CA VAL A 35 6.85 11.55 17.81
C VAL A 35 5.34 11.86 17.91
N PRO A 36 4.90 13.10 17.64
CA PRO A 36 3.49 13.48 17.78
C PRO A 36 2.59 12.67 16.84
N PHE A 37 1.48 12.17 17.37
CA PHE A 37 0.46 11.48 16.59
C PHE A 37 -0.51 12.51 15.98
N VAL A 38 -0.58 12.56 14.64
CA VAL A 38 -1.43 13.50 13.89
C VAL A 38 -2.52 12.71 13.17
N VAL A 39 -3.69 13.31 12.94
CA VAL A 39 -4.83 12.66 12.25
C VAL A 39 -4.44 12.10 10.87
N THR A 40 -3.52 12.75 10.16
CA THR A 40 -2.98 12.22 8.88
C THR A 40 -2.31 10.85 9.02
N VAL A 41 -1.67 10.59 10.17
CA VAL A 41 -1.05 9.29 10.51
C VAL A 41 -2.09 8.20 10.68
N ALA A 42 -3.34 8.53 11.06
CA ALA A 42 -4.41 7.54 11.21
C ALA A 42 -4.78 6.85 9.88
N ASN A 43 -4.46 7.47 8.73
CA ASN A 43 -4.68 6.89 7.40
C ASN A 43 -3.50 6.01 6.92
N ALA A 44 -2.33 6.10 7.56
CA ALA A 44 -1.14 5.34 7.18
C ALA A 44 -1.33 3.80 7.21
N PRO A 45 -2.07 3.18 8.16
CA PRO A 45 -2.26 1.73 8.19
C PRO A 45 -2.87 1.18 6.90
N PHE A 46 -3.77 1.92 6.25
CA PHE A 46 -4.37 1.50 4.98
C PHE A 46 -3.32 1.38 3.87
N LEU A 47 -2.43 2.37 3.77
CA LEU A 47 -1.32 2.37 2.82
C LEU A 47 -0.35 1.22 3.12
N ILE A 48 0.01 1.03 4.39
CA ILE A 48 0.96 -0.02 4.82
C ILE A 48 0.42 -1.42 4.57
N LEU A 49 -0.87 -1.65 4.82
CA LEU A 49 -1.54 -2.92 4.52
C LEU A 49 -1.52 -3.21 3.01
N GLY A 50 -1.73 -2.19 2.16
CA GLY A 50 -1.66 -2.34 0.71
C GLY A 50 -0.31 -2.85 0.24
N VAL A 51 0.78 -2.24 0.71
CA VAL A 51 2.16 -2.66 0.37
C VAL A 51 2.49 -4.04 0.93
N GLY A 52 2.14 -4.30 2.20
CA GLY A 52 2.41 -5.61 2.82
C GLY A 52 1.67 -6.77 2.15
N VAL A 53 0.47 -6.52 1.61
CA VAL A 53 -0.29 -7.51 0.83
C VAL A 53 0.34 -7.74 -0.54
N ASP A 54 0.85 -6.70 -1.21
CA ASP A 54 1.57 -6.84 -2.49
C ASP A 54 2.83 -7.70 -2.32
N ASP A 55 3.65 -7.41 -1.31
CA ASP A 55 4.84 -8.20 -0.98
C ASP A 55 4.51 -9.67 -0.69
N MET A 56 3.43 -9.91 0.04
CA MET A 56 2.90 -11.25 0.30
C MET A 56 2.57 -11.98 -1.02
N PHE A 57 1.88 -11.31 -1.95
CA PHE A 57 1.50 -11.90 -3.23
C PHE A 57 2.73 -12.25 -4.08
N ILE A 58 3.73 -11.37 -4.13
CA ILE A 58 5.00 -11.63 -4.84
C ILE A 58 5.68 -12.88 -4.26
N MET A 59 5.80 -12.97 -2.93
CA MET A 59 6.40 -14.12 -2.24
C MET A 59 5.65 -15.43 -2.53
N ILE A 60 4.32 -15.42 -2.52
CA ILE A 60 3.50 -16.62 -2.84
C ILE A 60 3.67 -17.01 -4.31
N ALA A 61 3.62 -16.04 -5.23
CA ALA A 61 3.70 -16.30 -6.67
C ALA A 61 5.04 -16.94 -7.05
N SER A 62 6.15 -16.40 -6.53
CA SER A 62 7.48 -16.98 -6.72
C SER A 62 7.60 -18.35 -6.07
N TRP A 63 7.04 -18.54 -4.87
CA TRP A 63 7.03 -19.86 -4.22
C TRP A 63 6.29 -20.91 -5.06
N GLU A 64 5.10 -20.60 -5.56
CA GLU A 64 4.34 -21.50 -6.43
C GLU A 64 5.10 -21.81 -7.72
N GLN A 65 5.78 -20.83 -8.31
CA GLN A 65 6.59 -21.03 -9.51
C GLN A 65 7.78 -21.96 -9.24
N SER A 66 8.52 -21.75 -8.15
CA SER A 66 9.65 -22.61 -7.75
C SER A 66 9.17 -24.03 -7.42
N SER A 67 8.03 -24.16 -6.73
CA SER A 67 7.43 -25.45 -6.36
C SER A 67 7.02 -26.28 -7.58
N ARG A 68 6.46 -25.64 -8.61
CA ARG A 68 6.14 -26.29 -9.89
C ARG A 68 7.40 -26.75 -10.64
N LYS A 69 8.48 -25.95 -10.63
CA LYS A 69 9.75 -26.30 -11.29
C LYS A 69 10.49 -27.47 -10.60
N LYS A 70 10.45 -27.55 -9.27
CA LYS A 70 11.24 -28.53 -8.48
C LYS A 70 10.36 -29.37 -7.53
N LYS A 71 9.47 -30.21 -8.09
CA LYS A 71 8.49 -31.06 -7.35
C LYS A 71 9.10 -32.07 -6.35
N LYS A 72 10.43 -32.26 -6.32
CA LYS A 72 11.16 -33.22 -5.45
C LYS A 72 12.38 -32.64 -4.71
N SER A 73 12.59 -31.32 -4.70
CA SER A 73 13.70 -30.73 -3.94
C SER A 73 13.42 -30.67 -2.44
N ASP A 74 14.47 -30.68 -1.63
CA ASP A 74 14.37 -30.38 -0.20
C ASP A 74 13.70 -29.01 0.02
N VAL A 75 12.89 -28.88 1.08
CA VAL A 75 12.12 -27.67 1.39
C VAL A 75 13.06 -26.47 1.60
N ARG A 76 14.26 -26.71 2.12
CA ARG A 76 15.30 -25.68 2.30
C ARG A 76 15.83 -25.15 0.97
N ALA A 77 16.05 -26.03 0.00
CA ALA A 77 16.51 -25.63 -1.33
C ALA A 77 15.42 -24.86 -2.09
N LEU A 78 14.16 -25.26 -1.91
CA LEU A 78 13.01 -24.53 -2.47
C LEU A 78 12.91 -23.12 -1.90
N LEU A 79 13.05 -22.98 -0.58
CA LEU A 79 13.06 -21.68 0.10
C LEU A 79 14.21 -20.80 -0.33
N ALA A 80 15.43 -21.35 -0.42
CA ALA A 80 16.59 -20.60 -0.88
C ALA A 80 16.39 -20.03 -2.29
N GLU A 81 15.83 -20.83 -3.20
CA GLU A 81 15.50 -20.39 -4.56
C GLU A 81 14.44 -19.28 -4.54
N THR A 82 13.32 -19.50 -3.84
CA THR A 82 12.24 -18.50 -3.77
C THR A 82 12.74 -17.18 -3.17
N TYR A 83 13.60 -17.22 -2.14
CA TYR A 83 14.18 -16.00 -1.58
C TYR A 83 15.13 -15.32 -2.56
N SER A 84 15.90 -16.08 -3.34
CA SER A 84 16.81 -15.47 -4.32
C SER A 84 16.08 -14.67 -5.40
N GLU A 85 14.86 -15.05 -5.79
CA GLU A 85 14.06 -14.30 -6.76
C GLU A 85 13.11 -13.29 -6.08
N ALA A 86 12.29 -13.73 -5.12
CA ALA A 86 11.23 -12.91 -4.52
C ALA A 86 11.77 -11.90 -3.52
N ALA A 87 12.70 -12.30 -2.64
CA ALA A 87 13.21 -11.39 -1.61
C ALA A 87 14.02 -10.25 -2.24
N LEU A 88 14.69 -10.47 -3.38
CA LEU A 88 15.34 -9.38 -4.13
C LEU A 88 14.31 -8.34 -4.61
N SER A 89 13.21 -8.79 -5.23
CA SER A 89 12.16 -7.89 -5.69
C SER A 89 11.55 -7.09 -4.54
N VAL A 90 11.17 -7.76 -3.44
CA VAL A 90 10.60 -7.12 -2.25
C VAL A 90 11.60 -6.14 -1.60
N THR A 91 12.88 -6.49 -1.54
CA THR A 91 13.92 -5.61 -0.97
C THR A 91 14.08 -4.33 -1.79
N ILE A 92 14.01 -4.43 -3.13
CA ILE A 92 14.12 -3.25 -4.00
C ILE A 92 12.95 -2.30 -3.75
N THR A 93 11.70 -2.81 -3.79
CA THR A 93 10.50 -1.99 -3.56
C THR A 93 10.52 -1.34 -2.18
N THR A 94 10.75 -2.12 -1.13
CA THR A 94 10.79 -1.61 0.24
C THR A 94 11.90 -0.59 0.46
N LEU A 95 13.09 -0.81 -0.12
CA LEU A 95 14.18 0.17 -0.03
C LEU A 95 13.80 1.48 -0.72
N THR A 96 13.22 1.42 -1.93
CA THR A 96 12.80 2.63 -2.65
C THR A 96 11.71 3.39 -1.89
N ASP A 97 10.75 2.68 -1.30
CA ASP A 97 9.66 3.27 -0.53
C ASP A 97 10.18 3.92 0.76
N VAL A 98 11.03 3.21 1.50
CA VAL A 98 11.66 3.72 2.72
C VAL A 98 12.45 4.99 2.43
N LEU A 99 13.25 5.00 1.36
CA LEU A 99 13.99 6.20 0.95
C LEU A 99 13.07 7.36 0.56
N ALA A 100 12.01 7.10 -0.23
CA ALA A 100 11.06 8.11 -0.63
C ALA A 100 10.34 8.75 0.57
N PHE A 101 9.90 7.93 1.53
CA PHE A 101 9.25 8.42 2.75
C PHE A 101 10.23 9.15 3.67
N PHE A 102 11.47 8.69 3.80
CA PHE A 102 12.49 9.42 4.57
C PHE A 102 12.82 10.77 3.94
N ILE A 103 12.91 10.89 2.61
CA ILE A 103 13.06 12.18 1.93
C ILE A 103 11.86 13.11 2.24
N GLY A 104 10.65 12.55 2.32
CA GLY A 104 9.44 13.28 2.71
C GLY A 104 9.48 13.91 4.12
N THR A 105 10.38 13.45 4.99
CA THR A 105 10.57 14.04 6.33
C THR A 105 11.26 15.39 6.32
N TRP A 106 11.85 15.79 5.17
CA TRP A 106 12.47 17.11 4.96
C TRP A 106 11.45 18.22 4.67
N THR A 107 10.16 17.89 4.53
CA THR A 107 9.10 18.87 4.26
C THR A 107 8.92 19.88 5.41
N ALA A 108 8.49 21.10 5.10
CA ALA A 108 8.25 22.14 6.11
C ALA A 108 7.00 21.88 6.98
N PHE A 109 6.05 21.07 6.49
CA PHE A 109 4.78 20.79 7.16
C PHE A 109 4.90 19.69 8.23
N PRO A 110 4.73 20.01 9.53
CA PRO A 110 4.93 19.03 10.61
C PRO A 110 4.04 17.78 10.53
N SER A 111 2.81 17.94 10.03
CA SER A 111 1.86 16.82 9.83
C SER A 111 2.36 15.81 8.80
N VAL A 112 3.01 16.29 7.72
CA VAL A 112 3.59 15.44 6.66
C VAL A 112 4.86 14.77 7.16
N ARG A 113 5.72 15.51 7.89
CA ARG A 113 6.94 14.93 8.50
C ARG A 113 6.62 13.76 9.42
N SER A 114 5.62 13.94 10.29
CA SER A 114 5.20 12.89 11.23
C SER A 114 4.67 11.69 10.44
N PHE A 115 3.75 11.90 9.49
CA PHE A 115 3.24 10.85 8.61
C PHE A 115 4.35 10.05 7.93
N CYS A 116 5.32 10.73 7.32
CA CYS A 116 6.45 10.12 6.63
C CYS A 116 7.37 9.31 7.57
N LEU A 117 7.58 9.77 8.82
CA LEU A 117 8.35 9.02 9.82
C LEU A 117 7.63 7.72 10.24
N TYR A 118 6.32 7.80 10.50
CA TYR A 118 5.52 6.63 10.86
C TYR A 118 5.45 5.61 9.72
N THR A 119 5.19 6.04 8.48
CA THR A 119 5.12 5.13 7.32
C THR A 119 6.48 4.55 6.94
N GLY A 120 7.54 5.37 6.90
CA GLY A 120 8.88 4.91 6.55
C GLY A 120 9.40 3.85 7.53
N THR A 121 9.16 4.03 8.83
CA THR A 121 9.53 3.03 9.84
C THR A 121 8.63 1.80 9.77
N ALA A 122 7.33 1.96 9.47
CA ALA A 122 6.42 0.82 9.25
C ALA A 122 6.86 -0.08 8.10
N PHE A 123 7.38 0.48 7.00
CA PHE A 123 7.88 -0.33 5.89
C PHE A 123 9.13 -1.14 6.25
N VAL A 124 10.02 -0.60 7.08
CA VAL A 124 11.15 -1.39 7.60
C VAL A 124 10.65 -2.59 8.42
N PHE A 125 9.66 -2.40 9.30
CA PHE A 125 9.07 -3.51 10.05
C PHE A 125 8.29 -4.48 9.16
N CYS A 126 7.58 -3.97 8.16
CA CYS A 126 6.85 -4.78 7.19
C CYS A 126 7.81 -5.70 6.43
N TYR A 127 8.93 -5.16 5.94
CA TYR A 127 9.99 -5.93 5.31
C TYR A 127 10.53 -7.04 6.22
N LEU A 128 10.87 -6.69 7.47
CA LEU A 128 11.39 -7.67 8.44
C LEU A 128 10.39 -8.81 8.70
N TYR A 129 9.11 -8.50 8.89
CA TYR A 129 8.09 -9.53 9.12
C TYR A 129 7.72 -10.33 7.87
N THR A 130 7.73 -9.72 6.69
CA THR A 130 7.55 -10.45 5.42
C THR A 130 8.66 -11.47 5.22
N LEU A 131 9.92 -11.11 5.46
CA LEU A 131 11.05 -12.04 5.28
C LEU A 131 11.18 -13.08 6.40
N THR A 132 10.82 -12.77 7.64
CA THR A 132 11.00 -13.70 8.76
C THR A 132 9.74 -14.48 9.06
N PHE A 133 8.69 -13.80 9.50
CA PHE A 133 7.43 -14.39 9.93
C PHE A 133 6.68 -15.01 8.76
N PHE A 134 6.40 -14.22 7.71
CA PHE A 134 5.60 -14.72 6.58
C PHE A 134 6.33 -15.82 5.81
N GLY A 135 7.63 -15.67 5.59
CA GLY A 135 8.49 -16.72 5.05
C GLY A 135 8.42 -18.05 5.81
N ALA A 136 8.46 -18.01 7.14
CA ALA A 136 8.31 -19.20 7.97
C ALA A 136 6.91 -19.83 7.81
N VAL A 137 5.86 -19.01 7.69
CA VAL A 137 4.47 -19.48 7.47
C VAL A 137 4.34 -20.18 6.11
N ILE A 138 4.98 -19.68 5.05
CA ILE A 138 5.00 -20.36 3.74
C ILE A 138 5.56 -21.78 3.88
N VAL A 139 6.70 -21.93 4.57
CA VAL A 139 7.35 -23.24 4.78
C VAL A 139 6.46 -24.18 5.60
N LEU A 140 5.81 -23.67 6.64
CA LEU A 140 4.90 -24.44 7.47
C LEU A 140 3.66 -24.88 6.68
N ASN A 141 3.08 -23.99 5.87
CA ASN A 141 1.95 -24.34 5.01
C ASN A 141 2.37 -25.37 3.96
N HIS A 142 3.58 -25.29 3.41
CA HIS A 142 4.07 -26.30 2.48
C HIS A 142 4.25 -27.67 3.14
N LYS A 143 4.79 -27.74 4.37
CA LYS A 143 4.85 -28.99 5.13
C LYS A 143 3.46 -29.57 5.42
N ARG A 144 2.46 -28.71 5.66
CA ARG A 144 1.06 -29.12 5.80
C ARG A 144 0.51 -29.74 4.52
N GLU A 145 0.79 -29.13 3.38
CA GLU A 145 0.38 -29.63 2.06
C GLU A 145 1.04 -30.99 1.74
N GLN A 146 2.35 -31.15 2.00
CA GLN A 146 3.04 -32.43 1.84
C GLN A 146 2.44 -33.54 2.72
N GLY A 147 1.95 -33.19 3.91
CA GLY A 147 1.29 -34.12 4.82
C GLY A 147 -0.17 -34.45 4.49
N ASN A 148 -0.71 -34.00 3.34
CA ASN A 148 -2.12 -34.15 2.95
C ASN A 148 -3.10 -33.81 4.07
N ARG A 149 -2.80 -32.75 4.83
CA ARG A 149 -3.65 -32.33 5.95
C ARG A 149 -4.74 -31.37 5.48
N HIS A 150 -5.92 -31.46 6.06
CA HIS A 150 -7.03 -30.57 5.76
C HIS A 150 -6.69 -29.11 6.13
N TRP A 151 -7.19 -28.13 5.37
CA TRP A 151 -6.90 -26.71 5.58
C TRP A 151 -7.41 -26.15 6.92
N LEU A 152 -8.60 -26.55 7.35
CA LEU A 152 -9.21 -26.04 8.59
C LEU A 152 -8.80 -26.81 9.86
N THR A 153 -8.82 -28.14 9.81
CA THR A 153 -8.67 -29.00 10.99
C THR A 153 -7.25 -29.53 11.19
N CYS A 154 -6.33 -29.28 10.26
CA CYS A 154 -4.93 -29.77 10.28
C CYS A 154 -4.78 -31.30 10.49
N MET A 155 -5.86 -32.06 10.38
CA MET A 155 -5.87 -33.52 10.49
C MET A 155 -5.45 -34.14 9.15
N PRO A 156 -4.73 -35.27 9.15
CA PRO A 156 -4.39 -35.98 7.93
C PRO A 156 -5.67 -36.50 7.28
N VAL A 157 -5.84 -36.21 5.98
CA VAL A 157 -6.94 -36.79 5.20
C VAL A 157 -6.48 -38.17 4.74
N GLY A 158 -7.08 -39.22 5.32
CA GLY A 158 -6.88 -40.60 4.86
C GLY A 158 -7.45 -40.77 3.45
N VAL A 159 -6.73 -41.52 2.60
CA VAL A 159 -7.13 -41.83 1.21
C VAL A 159 -8.06 -43.06 1.16
N ASP A 160 -8.54 -43.52 2.31
CA ASP A 160 -9.33 -44.75 2.40
C ASP A 160 -10.82 -44.46 2.56
N GLU A 161 -11.60 -45.19 1.76
CA GLU A 161 -13.05 -45.33 1.74
C GLU A 161 -13.85 -44.24 1.01
N ALA A 162 -13.80 -44.37 -0.32
CA ALA A 162 -14.80 -43.88 -1.25
C ALA A 162 -16.17 -44.54 -1.01
N ASP A 163 -16.93 -44.10 0.00
CA ASP A 163 -18.35 -44.46 0.13
C ASP A 163 -19.17 -43.49 1.01
N LYS A 164 -18.92 -42.18 0.92
CA LYS A 164 -19.82 -41.16 1.50
C LYS A 164 -20.14 -40.01 0.55
N SER A 165 -21.33 -39.47 0.76
CA SER A 165 -22.05 -38.42 0.03
C SER A 165 -21.16 -37.38 -0.66
N CYS A 166 -21.56 -36.96 -1.88
CA CYS A 166 -20.86 -35.99 -2.73
C CYS A 166 -20.46 -34.68 -2.00
N LEU A 167 -21.26 -34.25 -1.02
CA LEU A 167 -20.98 -33.08 -0.18
C LEU A 167 -19.80 -33.30 0.79
N TYR A 168 -19.64 -34.51 1.33
CA TYR A 168 -18.48 -34.92 2.13
C TYR A 168 -17.24 -35.10 1.24
N ASN A 169 -17.38 -35.66 0.03
CA ASN A 169 -16.25 -35.76 -0.90
C ASN A 169 -15.80 -34.39 -1.45
N ALA A 170 -16.72 -33.45 -1.68
CA ALA A 170 -16.40 -32.07 -2.04
C ALA A 170 -15.76 -31.31 -0.86
N CYS A 171 -16.19 -31.57 0.37
CA CYS A 171 -15.69 -30.92 1.58
C CYS A 171 -14.41 -31.57 2.16
N CYS A 172 -14.10 -32.84 1.87
CA CYS A 172 -12.97 -33.55 2.49
C CYS A 172 -11.95 -34.14 1.50
N VAL A 173 -12.35 -34.54 0.28
CA VAL A 173 -11.45 -35.28 -0.65
C VAL A 173 -11.11 -34.47 -1.92
N GLY A 174 -11.92 -33.47 -2.28
CA GLY A 174 -11.59 -32.53 -3.35
C GLY A 174 -11.51 -33.14 -4.77
N SER A 175 -11.91 -34.40 -4.95
CA SER A 175 -11.93 -35.08 -6.25
C SER A 175 -13.21 -35.90 -6.43
N CYS A 176 -14.14 -35.39 -7.25
CA CYS A 176 -15.09 -36.22 -7.99
C CYS A 176 -14.64 -36.27 -9.44
N SER A 177 -13.71 -37.18 -9.76
CA SER A 177 -13.56 -37.71 -11.12
C SER A 177 -12.62 -38.91 -11.07
N ARG A 178 -13.15 -40.06 -11.45
CA ARG A 178 -12.44 -41.32 -11.63
C ARG A 178 -12.04 -41.37 -13.10
N GLN A 179 -10.78 -41.70 -13.37
CA GLN A 179 -10.26 -42.19 -14.66
C GLN A 179 -9.69 -41.14 -15.66
N SER A 180 -8.42 -40.80 -15.52
CA SER A 180 -7.38 -41.08 -16.55
C SER A 180 -6.01 -40.61 -16.08
N SER A 181 -5.23 -41.58 -15.61
CA SER A 181 -3.78 -41.50 -15.51
C SER A 181 -3.18 -41.07 -16.85
N GLN A 182 -2.29 -40.07 -16.81
CA GLN A 182 -1.28 -39.70 -17.83
C GLN A 182 -1.51 -38.48 -18.75
N LEU A 183 -2.59 -37.69 -18.64
CA LEU A 183 -2.73 -36.47 -19.48
C LEU A 183 -3.20 -35.18 -18.78
N GLU A 184 -3.25 -35.12 -17.44
CA GLU A 184 -3.70 -33.93 -16.69
C GLU A 184 -2.61 -33.20 -15.88
N GLU A 185 -1.32 -33.58 -15.99
CA GLU A 185 -0.25 -32.97 -15.21
C GLU A 185 0.44 -31.75 -15.87
N LEU A 186 0.05 -31.38 -17.11
CA LEU A 186 0.75 -30.32 -17.85
C LEU A 186 0.14 -28.92 -17.75
N ASP A 187 -1.06 -28.72 -17.19
CA ASP A 187 -1.67 -27.38 -17.30
C ASP A 187 -2.73 -27.04 -16.24
N SER A 188 -2.33 -26.99 -14.97
CA SER A 188 -3.05 -26.15 -13.99
C SER A 188 -2.56 -24.70 -14.06
N GLU A 189 -2.50 -24.11 -15.26
CA GLU A 189 -2.33 -22.66 -15.40
C GLU A 189 -3.58 -21.97 -14.78
N HIS A 190 -3.34 -20.95 -13.95
CA HIS A 190 -4.43 -20.12 -13.42
C HIS A 190 -5.25 -19.58 -14.60
N PRO A 191 -6.58 -19.47 -14.48
CA PRO A 191 -7.42 -18.98 -15.58
C PRO A 191 -6.97 -17.59 -16.05
N MET A 192 -6.45 -16.79 -15.11
CA MET A 192 -5.85 -15.48 -15.40
C MET A 192 -4.57 -15.58 -16.26
N SER A 193 -3.66 -16.51 -15.95
CA SER A 193 -2.46 -16.77 -16.76
C SER A 193 -2.82 -17.13 -18.20
N ARG A 194 -3.82 -18.02 -18.37
CA ARG A 194 -4.30 -18.43 -19.69
C ARG A 194 -4.92 -17.25 -20.45
N PHE A 195 -5.66 -16.38 -19.77
CA PHE A 195 -6.20 -15.15 -20.37
C PHE A 195 -5.07 -14.22 -20.84
N PHE A 196 -4.08 -13.96 -19.98
CA PHE A 196 -2.94 -13.10 -20.32
C PHE A 196 -2.12 -13.65 -21.48
N LYS A 197 -1.89 -14.96 -21.51
CA LYS A 197 -1.08 -15.63 -22.54
C LYS A 197 -1.80 -15.76 -23.88
N LYS A 198 -3.11 -16.07 -23.90
CA LYS A 198 -3.86 -16.32 -25.15
C LYS A 198 -4.54 -15.09 -25.74
N TYR A 199 -5.07 -14.19 -24.92
CA TYR A 199 -5.88 -13.08 -25.40
C TYR A 199 -5.14 -11.74 -25.24
N TYR A 200 -4.66 -11.45 -24.03
CA TYR A 200 -4.06 -10.13 -23.73
C TYR A 200 -2.71 -9.92 -24.42
N GLY A 201 -1.79 -10.87 -24.30
CA GLY A 201 -0.44 -10.79 -24.84
C GLY A 201 -0.41 -10.56 -26.35
N PRO A 202 -1.04 -11.44 -27.17
CA PRO A 202 -1.06 -11.26 -28.62
C PRO A 202 -1.74 -9.97 -29.05
N PHE A 203 -2.79 -9.53 -28.34
CA PHE A 203 -3.47 -8.28 -28.62
C PHE A 203 -2.54 -7.07 -28.44
N PHE A 204 -1.87 -6.93 -27.30
CA PHE A 204 -0.97 -5.79 -27.03
C PHE A 204 0.37 -5.84 -27.79
N THR A 205 0.81 -7.02 -28.22
CA THR A 205 2.09 -7.16 -28.95
C THR A 205 1.98 -6.75 -30.43
N ASN A 206 0.76 -6.64 -30.97
CA ASN A 206 0.54 -6.15 -32.34
C ASN A 206 1.08 -4.72 -32.50
N THR A 207 1.90 -4.48 -33.54
CA THR A 207 2.57 -3.19 -33.79
C THR A 207 1.60 -2.01 -33.88
N TRP A 208 0.42 -2.22 -34.48
CA TRP A 208 -0.63 -1.20 -34.59
C TRP A 208 -1.22 -0.80 -33.22
N ILE A 209 -1.51 -1.80 -32.37
CA ILE A 209 -2.04 -1.58 -31.03
C ILE A 209 -0.97 -0.91 -30.15
N LYS A 210 0.29 -1.34 -30.27
CA LYS A 210 1.42 -0.71 -29.59
C LYS A 210 1.54 0.77 -29.96
N ALA A 211 1.47 1.11 -31.25
CA ALA A 211 1.51 2.49 -31.71
C ALA A 211 0.33 3.32 -31.17
N LEU A 212 -0.88 2.76 -31.18
CA LEU A 212 -2.07 3.40 -30.61
C LEU A 212 -1.91 3.66 -29.11
N VAL A 213 -1.42 2.68 -28.34
CA VAL A 213 -1.20 2.82 -26.89
C VAL A 213 -0.18 3.92 -26.61
N VAL A 214 0.92 3.97 -27.36
CA VAL A 214 1.93 5.03 -27.20
C VAL A 214 1.34 6.40 -27.52
N LEU A 215 0.55 6.52 -28.60
CA LEU A 215 -0.11 7.78 -28.96
C LEU A 215 -1.10 8.23 -27.87
N LEU A 216 -1.90 7.30 -27.34
CA LEU A 216 -2.85 7.60 -26.27
C LEU A 216 -2.12 8.05 -24.99
N TYR A 217 -1.04 7.36 -24.59
CA TYR A 217 -0.22 7.78 -23.45
C TYR A 217 0.46 9.12 -23.66
N ALA A 218 0.91 9.43 -24.89
CA ALA A 218 1.49 10.73 -25.21
C ALA A 218 0.45 11.85 -25.11
N ALA A 219 -0.78 11.61 -25.61
CA ALA A 219 -1.88 12.56 -25.47
C ALA A 219 -2.29 12.75 -24.00
N TYR A 220 -2.37 11.66 -23.23
CA TYR A 220 -2.65 11.70 -21.79
C TYR A 220 -1.57 12.47 -21.02
N LEU A 221 -0.29 12.24 -21.34
CA LEU A 221 0.82 12.95 -20.73
C LEU A 221 0.77 14.45 -21.06
N GLY A 222 0.53 14.80 -22.33
CA GLY A 222 0.37 16.20 -22.75
C GLY A 222 -0.80 16.89 -22.05
N GLY A 223 -1.95 16.21 -21.94
CA GLY A 223 -3.11 16.70 -21.19
C GLY A 223 -2.83 16.86 -19.70
N SER A 224 -2.08 15.94 -19.10
CA SER A 224 -1.70 16.01 -17.68
C SER A 224 -0.73 17.16 -17.41
N ILE A 225 0.26 17.39 -18.29
CA ILE A 225 1.18 18.53 -18.19
C ILE A 225 0.41 19.86 -18.30
N TYR A 226 -0.54 19.96 -19.22
CA TYR A 226 -1.41 21.12 -19.31
C TYR A 226 -2.33 21.27 -18.09
N GLY A 227 -2.83 20.16 -17.53
CA GLY A 227 -3.60 20.17 -16.28
C GLY A 227 -2.80 20.71 -15.10
N CYS A 228 -1.50 20.36 -15.01
CA CYS A 228 -0.62 20.86 -13.97
C CYS A 228 -0.47 22.39 -13.98
N THR A 229 -0.62 23.08 -15.12
CA THR A 229 -0.53 24.55 -15.16
C THR A 229 -1.81 25.25 -14.70
N GLN A 230 -2.92 24.52 -14.56
CA GLN A 230 -4.21 25.06 -14.10
C GLN A 230 -4.52 24.75 -12.63
N VAL A 231 -3.67 23.99 -11.94
CA VAL A 231 -3.87 23.66 -10.54
C VAL A 231 -3.81 24.93 -9.70
N ARG A 232 -4.90 25.26 -9.01
CA ARG A 232 -4.96 26.39 -8.09
C ARG A 232 -4.26 26.04 -6.79
N GLU A 233 -3.43 26.96 -6.31
CA GLU A 233 -2.75 26.82 -5.02
C GLU A 233 -3.65 27.33 -3.89
N GLY A 234 -3.75 26.57 -2.80
CA GLY A 234 -4.49 26.97 -1.61
C GLY A 234 -5.30 25.85 -1.00
N ILE A 235 -5.54 25.95 0.31
CA ILE A 235 -6.48 25.08 1.03
C ILE A 235 -7.64 25.96 1.45
N ASP A 236 -8.83 25.68 0.91
CA ASP A 236 -10.05 26.29 1.42
C ASP A 236 -10.37 25.71 2.80
N LEU A 237 -10.41 26.58 3.81
CA LEU A 237 -10.73 26.23 5.19
C LEU A 237 -12.09 25.53 5.33
N ARG A 238 -13.02 25.80 4.40
CA ARG A 238 -14.33 25.15 4.30
C ARG A 238 -14.22 23.64 4.10
N ASN A 239 -13.25 23.20 3.31
CA ASN A 239 -13.04 21.78 2.99
C ASN A 239 -12.37 20.99 4.12
N LEU A 240 -11.89 21.66 5.16
CA LEU A 240 -11.34 21.01 6.37
C LEU A 240 -12.43 20.73 7.41
N ALA A 241 -13.56 21.42 7.32
CA ALA A 241 -14.69 21.20 8.20
C ALA A 241 -15.49 19.98 7.72
N SER A 242 -16.20 19.33 8.64
CA SER A 242 -17.19 18.32 8.26
C SER A 242 -18.33 18.97 7.47
N ASP A 243 -18.93 18.26 6.52
CA ASP A 243 -19.98 18.79 5.64
C ASP A 243 -21.18 19.41 6.39
N ASP A 244 -21.52 18.89 7.58
CA ASP A 244 -22.61 19.39 8.42
C ASP A 244 -22.17 20.46 9.44
N SER A 245 -20.91 20.91 9.38
CA SER A 245 -20.36 21.86 10.35
C SER A 245 -20.91 23.26 10.14
N TYR A 246 -21.22 23.95 11.26
CA TYR A 246 -21.60 25.37 11.26
C TYR A 246 -20.51 26.30 10.70
N VAL A 247 -19.27 25.81 10.58
CA VAL A 247 -18.11 26.55 10.08
C VAL A 247 -18.27 26.90 8.59
N ILE A 248 -18.89 26.03 7.80
CA ILE A 248 -19.14 26.27 6.38
C ILE A 248 -20.08 27.47 6.17
N PRO A 249 -21.31 27.49 6.71
CA PRO A 249 -22.20 28.64 6.56
C PRO A 249 -21.63 29.90 7.21
N TYR A 250 -20.88 29.79 8.30
CA TYR A 250 -20.19 30.94 8.89
C TYR A 250 -19.20 31.59 7.91
N TYR A 251 -18.34 30.79 7.25
CA TYR A 251 -17.38 31.33 6.29
C TYR A 251 -18.04 31.82 5.00
N ASP A 252 -19.15 31.21 4.58
CA ASP A 252 -19.95 31.70 3.44
C ASP A 252 -20.60 33.06 3.76
N ASP A 253 -21.21 33.19 4.94
CA ASP A 253 -21.81 34.45 5.39
C ASP A 253 -20.74 35.53 5.64
N ASN A 254 -19.59 35.17 6.20
CA ASN A 254 -18.49 36.10 6.42
C ASN A 254 -17.93 36.63 5.09
N GLU A 255 -17.76 35.79 4.07
CA GLU A 255 -17.33 36.23 2.74
C GLU A 255 -18.41 37.10 2.07
N LYS A 256 -19.68 36.72 2.19
CA LYS A 256 -20.79 37.43 1.54
C LYS A 256 -21.09 38.79 2.16
N TYR A 257 -21.10 38.90 3.49
CA TYR A 257 -21.53 40.10 4.20
C TYR A 257 -20.38 40.94 4.75
N PHE A 258 -19.20 40.36 4.97
CA PHE A 258 -18.07 41.01 5.63
C PHE A 258 -16.78 41.02 4.78
N SER A 259 -16.86 40.79 3.46
CA SER A 259 -15.68 40.83 2.56
C SER A 259 -14.98 42.19 2.50
N GLU A 260 -15.67 43.28 2.84
CA GLU A 260 -15.09 44.63 2.87
C GLU A 260 -14.12 44.81 4.05
N TYR A 261 -14.33 44.08 5.16
CA TYR A 261 -13.44 44.08 6.32
C TYR A 261 -12.39 42.98 6.17
N GLY A 262 -11.27 43.32 5.53
CA GLY A 262 -10.11 42.44 5.43
C GLY A 262 -9.49 42.08 6.79
N PRO A 263 -8.55 41.11 6.82
CA PRO A 263 -7.82 40.78 8.03
C PRO A 263 -7.06 42.01 8.57
N ARG A 264 -7.06 42.18 9.89
CA ARG A 264 -6.30 43.27 10.52
C ARG A 264 -4.81 43.06 10.31
N VAL A 265 -4.16 43.99 9.61
CA VAL A 265 -2.70 44.01 9.46
C VAL A 265 -2.10 44.77 10.64
N MET A 266 -1.22 44.12 11.39
CA MET A 266 -0.41 44.78 12.44
C MET A 266 1.02 44.94 11.93
N VAL A 267 1.49 46.19 11.89
CA VAL A 267 2.89 46.50 11.57
C VAL A 267 3.66 46.66 12.87
N VAL A 268 4.67 45.82 13.06
CA VAL A 268 5.51 45.82 14.26
C VAL A 268 6.92 46.22 13.85
N ILE A 269 7.43 47.29 14.48
CA ILE A 269 8.81 47.73 14.29
C ILE A 269 9.64 47.05 15.39
N THR A 270 10.52 46.12 14.99
CA THR A 270 11.32 45.31 15.91
C THR A 270 12.58 46.02 16.42
N GLU A 271 13.02 47.07 15.73
CA GLU A 271 14.22 47.83 16.08
C GLU A 271 13.94 48.88 17.17
N SER A 272 14.97 49.26 17.93
CA SER A 272 14.86 50.34 18.90
C SER A 272 14.76 51.68 18.16
N VAL A 273 13.55 52.22 18.10
CA VAL A 273 13.28 53.49 17.43
C VAL A 273 13.17 54.63 18.45
N GLU A 274 13.82 55.75 18.13
CA GLU A 274 13.73 56.98 18.90
C GLU A 274 12.38 57.67 18.67
N TYR A 275 11.31 57.18 19.31
CA TYR A 275 9.95 57.75 19.17
C TYR A 275 9.84 59.22 19.62
N TRP A 276 10.83 59.73 20.36
CA TRP A 276 10.91 61.15 20.72
C TRP A 276 11.30 62.05 19.53
N ASN A 277 11.91 61.51 18.47
CA ASN A 277 12.34 62.29 17.31
C ASN A 277 11.18 62.50 16.33
N GLU A 278 10.88 63.77 16.04
CA GLU A 278 9.77 64.17 15.17
C GLU A 278 9.91 63.65 13.74
N THR A 279 11.14 63.64 13.20
CA THR A 279 11.40 63.14 11.84
C THR A 279 11.10 61.65 11.69
N VAL A 280 11.37 60.88 12.75
CA VAL A 280 11.13 59.45 12.81
C VAL A 280 9.64 59.14 12.93
N ARG A 281 8.92 59.88 13.78
CA ARG A 281 7.45 59.79 13.87
C ARG A 281 6.75 60.09 12.55
N LEU A 282 7.15 61.18 11.88
CA LEU A 282 6.61 61.56 10.58
C LEU A 282 6.89 60.49 9.52
N GLY A 283 8.06 59.84 9.59
CA GLY A 283 8.39 58.70 8.74
C GLY A 283 7.46 57.50 8.95
N ILE A 284 7.16 57.17 10.22
CA ILE A 284 6.25 56.06 10.58
C ILE A 284 4.82 56.40 10.16
N GLU A 285 4.32 57.60 10.44
CA GLU A 285 2.97 58.03 10.02
C GLU A 285 2.82 57.99 8.50
N LYS A 286 3.82 58.48 7.75
CA LYS A 286 3.82 58.40 6.29
C LYS A 286 3.85 56.95 5.78
N CYS A 287 4.55 56.06 6.47
CA CYS A 287 4.55 54.63 6.16
C CYS A 287 3.16 54.01 6.39
N MET A 288 2.49 54.36 7.49
CA MET A 288 1.12 53.89 7.78
C MET A 288 0.11 54.39 6.75
N GLN A 289 0.16 55.67 6.38
CA GLN A 289 -0.71 56.24 5.35
C GLN A 289 -0.51 55.62 3.96
N ASN A 290 0.68 55.09 3.67
CA ASN A 290 0.93 54.39 2.40
C ASN A 290 0.42 52.93 2.40
N LEU A 291 0.11 52.38 3.58
CA LEU A 291 -0.32 51.00 3.76
C LEU A 291 -1.85 50.87 3.87
N GLU A 292 -2.55 51.95 4.23
CA GLU A 292 -4.00 52.11 4.11
C GLU A 292 -4.42 52.32 2.65
#